data_AF-A0A926PTF0-F1
#
_entry.id   AF-A0A926PTF0-F1
#
_cell.length_a   1.000
_cell.length_b   1.000
_cell.length_c   1.000
_cell.angle_alpha   90.00
_cell.angle_beta   90.00
_cell.angle_gamma   90.00
#
_symmetry.space_group_name_H-M   'P 1'
#
loop_
_entity.id
_entity.type
_entity.pdbx_description
1 polymer ?
#
loop_
_entity_poly.entity_id
_entity_poly.type
_entity_poly.pdbx_seq_one_letter_code
_entity_poly.pdbx_strand_id
1 'polypeptide(L)'
;MNPSEIGSLLMQAQASYEASPAGIHTFALYWITWEAYRTRMLAVATRLRGWRIADAYLAIGTRKISTQKIYKRCFKGVTGVELSEQPGIVARVLSNLDLIESLRQRLIHGYRSANPELIQASNEFLDAILTHHEKVFGKIVLPLQDGTQIQLGNVLAKRPCGGRGIPIQNNYELLKPCFELKDTAKRDGLPDRSIVHTLEKIVVHLRSGQ
;
A
#
# COMPACT_ATOMS: atom_id res chain seq x y z
N MET A 1 -1.80 -13.42 -3.48
CA MET A 1 -3.24 -13.16 -3.32
C MET A 1 -3.83 -12.75 -4.66
N ASN A 2 -4.92 -13.39 -5.07
CA ASN A 2 -5.64 -13.12 -6.31
C ASN A 2 -6.43 -11.80 -6.21
N PRO A 3 -6.72 -11.10 -7.32
CA PRO A 3 -7.52 -9.88 -7.26
C PRO A 3 -8.89 -10.07 -6.64
N SER A 4 -9.54 -11.21 -6.91
CA SER A 4 -10.85 -11.55 -6.37
C SER A 4 -10.84 -11.69 -4.85
N GLU A 5 -9.74 -12.18 -4.28
CA GLU A 5 -9.58 -12.30 -2.82
C GLU A 5 -9.45 -10.90 -2.19
N ILE A 6 -8.68 -10.00 -2.82
CA ILE A 6 -8.57 -8.61 -2.36
C ILE A 6 -9.93 -7.90 -2.46
N GLY A 7 -10.67 -8.12 -3.54
CA GLY A 7 -12.04 -7.59 -3.69
C GLY A 7 -13.00 -8.13 -2.63
N SER A 8 -12.90 -9.42 -2.28
CA SER A 8 -13.70 -10.00 -1.19
C SER A 8 -13.35 -9.39 0.18
N LEU A 9 -12.06 -9.18 0.46
CA LEU A 9 -11.63 -8.51 1.69
C LEU A 9 -12.16 -7.06 1.77
N LEU A 10 -12.15 -6.33 0.65
CA LEU A 10 -12.69 -4.98 0.60
C LEU A 10 -14.21 -4.97 0.87
N MET A 11 -14.98 -5.88 0.27
CA MET A 11 -16.41 -5.99 0.55
C MET A 11 -16.70 -6.33 2.02
N GLN A 12 -15.90 -7.22 2.63
CA GLN A 12 -16.02 -7.53 4.05
C GLN A 12 -15.68 -6.32 4.93
N ALA A 13 -14.65 -5.55 4.57
CA ALA A 13 -14.28 -4.33 5.28
C ALA A 13 -15.39 -3.28 5.19
N GLN A 14 -16.02 -3.11 4.03
CA GLN A 14 -17.14 -2.20 3.80
C GLN A 14 -18.38 -2.59 4.61
N ALA A 15 -18.75 -3.88 4.60
CA ALA A 15 -19.85 -4.37 5.44
C ALA A 15 -19.57 -4.18 6.95
N SER A 16 -18.33 -4.41 7.39
CA SER A 16 -17.92 -4.13 8.77
C SER A 16 -17.97 -2.64 9.10
N TYR A 17 -17.64 -1.78 8.14
CA TYR A 17 -17.69 -0.32 8.29
C TYR A 17 -19.11 0.18 8.46
N GLU A 18 -20.07 -0.30 7.67
CA GLU A 18 -21.49 0.05 7.80
C GLU A 18 -22.03 -0.33 9.19
N ALA A 19 -21.61 -1.46 9.74
CA ALA A 19 -22.00 -1.90 11.08
C ALA A 19 -21.25 -1.16 12.22
N SER A 20 -19.97 -0.85 12.02
CA SER A 20 -19.11 -0.24 13.04
C SER A 20 -18.02 0.66 12.41
N PRO A 21 -18.34 1.93 12.12
CA PRO A 21 -17.42 2.85 11.44
C PRO A 21 -16.12 3.11 12.21
N ALA A 22 -16.20 3.20 13.54
CA ALA A 22 -15.06 3.38 14.45
C ALA A 22 -14.52 2.06 15.03
N GLY A 23 -14.91 0.92 14.46
CA GLY A 23 -14.53 -0.40 14.96
C GLY A 23 -13.06 -0.75 14.70
N ILE A 24 -12.38 -1.28 15.72
CA ILE A 24 -11.01 -1.82 15.57
C ILE A 24 -10.99 -3.02 14.60
N HIS A 25 -12.06 -3.82 14.59
CA HIS A 25 -12.22 -4.92 13.63
C HIS A 25 -12.29 -4.40 12.19
N THR A 26 -13.09 -3.36 11.95
CA THR A 26 -13.19 -2.66 10.66
C THR A 26 -11.82 -2.15 10.22
N PHE A 27 -11.08 -1.52 11.14
CA PHE A 27 -9.70 -1.10 10.88
C PHE A 27 -8.80 -2.25 10.50
N ALA A 28 -8.85 -3.37 11.21
CA ALA A 28 -8.04 -4.54 10.92
C ALA A 28 -8.32 -5.09 9.52
N LEU A 29 -9.59 -5.17 9.11
CA LEU A 29 -9.98 -5.61 7.77
C LEU A 29 -9.48 -4.68 6.68
N TYR A 30 -9.67 -3.36 6.82
CA TYR A 30 -9.13 -2.39 5.86
C TYR A 30 -7.60 -2.44 5.79
N TRP A 31 -6.92 -2.57 6.94
CA TRP A 31 -5.46 -2.68 6.97
C TRP A 31 -4.98 -3.95 6.28
N ILE A 32 -5.59 -5.11 6.55
CA ILE A 32 -5.26 -6.37 5.86
C ILE A 32 -5.50 -6.24 4.35
N THR A 33 -6.58 -5.56 3.95
CA THR A 33 -6.88 -5.31 2.53
C THR A 33 -5.78 -4.44 1.89
N TRP A 34 -5.33 -3.38 2.58
CA TRP A 34 -4.21 -2.54 2.15
C TRP A 34 -2.89 -3.33 2.04
N GLU A 35 -2.58 -4.17 3.03
CA GLU A 35 -1.41 -5.05 3.04
C GLU A 35 -1.41 -6.01 1.83
N ALA A 36 -2.57 -6.59 1.53
CA ALA A 36 -2.74 -7.44 0.37
C ALA A 36 -2.57 -6.66 -0.95
N TYR A 37 -3.16 -5.47 -1.03
CA TYR A 37 -3.04 -4.56 -2.17
C TYR A 37 -1.58 -4.19 -2.45
N ARG A 38 -0.85 -3.68 -1.45
CA ARG A 38 0.55 -3.27 -1.61
C ARG A 38 1.47 -4.44 -1.96
N THR A 39 1.21 -5.60 -1.37
CA THR A 39 1.96 -6.83 -1.67
C THR A 39 1.79 -7.24 -3.12
N ARG A 40 0.54 -7.17 -3.62
CA ARG A 40 0.24 -7.42 -5.03
C ARG A 40 0.87 -6.36 -5.94
N MET A 41 0.86 -5.10 -5.53
CA MET A 41 1.48 -3.99 -6.27
C MET A 41 2.98 -4.25 -6.47
N LEU A 42 3.68 -4.69 -5.42
CA LEU A 42 5.09 -5.08 -5.51
C LEU A 42 5.29 -6.32 -6.39
N ALA A 43 4.45 -7.34 -6.27
CA ALA A 43 4.53 -8.54 -7.11
C ALA A 43 4.31 -8.22 -8.60
N VAL A 44 3.35 -7.34 -8.93
CA VAL A 44 3.12 -6.86 -10.29
C VAL A 44 4.33 -6.06 -10.79
N ALA A 45 4.85 -5.14 -9.98
CA ALA A 45 6.05 -4.38 -10.32
C ALA A 45 7.27 -5.29 -10.59
N THR A 46 7.48 -6.33 -9.79
CA THR A 46 8.54 -7.32 -10.05
C THR A 46 8.30 -8.09 -11.35
N ARG A 47 7.04 -8.45 -11.66
CA ARG A 47 6.71 -9.14 -12.91
C ARG A 47 7.04 -8.31 -14.14
N LEU A 48 6.80 -7.00 -14.04
CA LEU A 48 7.13 -6.02 -15.07
C LEU A 48 8.66 -5.83 -15.22
N ARG A 49 9.44 -6.24 -14.22
CA ARG A 49 10.91 -6.35 -14.30
C ARG A 49 11.40 -7.74 -14.71
N GLY A 50 10.51 -8.58 -15.23
CA GLY A 50 10.84 -9.93 -15.69
C GLY A 50 10.73 -11.01 -14.62
N TRP A 51 10.24 -10.78 -13.42
CA TRP A 51 10.19 -11.86 -12.44
C TRP A 51 8.97 -12.76 -12.64
N ARG A 52 9.03 -14.02 -12.22
CA ARG A 52 7.81 -14.83 -12.08
C ARG A 52 7.03 -14.33 -10.87
N ILE A 53 5.70 -14.26 -11.00
CA ILE A 53 4.82 -13.83 -9.91
C ILE A 53 4.95 -14.75 -8.68
N ALA A 54 5.14 -16.05 -8.88
CA ALA A 54 5.31 -17.01 -7.78
C ALA A 54 6.58 -16.72 -6.96
N ASP A 55 7.71 -16.50 -7.64
CA ASP A 55 8.99 -16.18 -7.02
C ASP A 55 8.93 -14.84 -6.28
N ALA A 56 8.19 -13.87 -6.83
CA ALA A 56 7.95 -12.59 -6.17
C ALA A 56 7.19 -12.75 -4.85
N TYR A 57 6.09 -13.51 -4.83
CA TYR A 57 5.35 -13.77 -3.59
C TYR A 57 6.18 -14.54 -2.57
N LEU A 58 6.96 -15.53 -3.00
CA LEU A 58 7.87 -16.26 -2.13
C LEU A 58 8.92 -15.32 -1.50
N ALA A 59 9.55 -14.47 -2.31
CA ALA A 59 10.54 -13.51 -1.83
C ALA A 59 9.95 -12.50 -0.84
N ILE A 60 8.75 -11.97 -1.13
CA ILE A 60 8.03 -11.05 -0.24
C ILE A 60 7.68 -11.72 1.09
N GLY A 61 7.15 -12.95 1.05
CA GLY A 61 6.75 -13.71 2.24
C GLY A 61 7.91 -14.02 3.17
N THR A 62 9.02 -14.54 2.63
CA THR A 62 10.22 -14.88 3.40
C THR A 62 10.81 -13.68 4.16
N ARG A 63 10.65 -12.46 3.63
CA ARG A 63 11.24 -11.24 4.19
C ARG A 63 10.34 -10.48 5.16
N LYS A 64 9.10 -10.94 5.39
CA LYS A 64 8.15 -10.30 6.33
C LYS A 64 8.03 -8.78 6.11
N ILE A 65 7.81 -8.35 4.86
CA ILE A 65 7.58 -6.94 4.50
C ILE A 65 6.31 -6.45 5.21
N SER A 66 6.49 -5.89 6.41
CA SER A 66 5.40 -5.61 7.37
C SER A 66 5.29 -4.14 7.73
N THR A 67 6.20 -3.30 7.23
CA THR A 67 6.20 -1.85 7.42
C THR A 67 6.25 -1.09 6.09
N GLN A 68 5.70 0.12 6.07
CA GLN A 68 5.73 1.01 4.91
C GLN A 68 7.16 1.38 4.51
N LYS A 69 8.05 1.59 5.49
CA LYS A 69 9.47 1.87 5.25
C LYS A 69 10.14 0.75 4.46
N ILE A 70 9.94 -0.51 4.88
CA ILE A 70 10.50 -1.67 4.17
C ILE A 70 9.86 -1.75 2.79
N TYR A 71 8.53 -1.65 2.70
CA TYR A 71 7.82 -1.67 1.42
C TYR A 71 8.37 -0.66 0.40
N LYS A 72 8.50 0.61 0.77
CA LYS A 72 9.02 1.69 -0.10
C LYS A 72 10.42 1.37 -0.62
N ARG A 73 11.31 0.89 0.25
CA ARG A 73 12.68 0.49 -0.14
C ARG A 73 12.68 -0.67 -1.12
N CYS A 74 11.91 -1.73 -0.84
CA CYS A 74 11.79 -2.89 -1.72
C CYS A 74 11.24 -2.47 -3.09
N PHE A 75 10.22 -1.63 -3.07
CA PHE A 75 9.63 -1.08 -4.28
C PHE A 75 10.66 -0.31 -5.09
N LYS A 76 11.43 0.60 -4.47
CA LYS A 76 12.53 1.31 -5.13
C LYS A 76 13.59 0.36 -5.68
N GLY A 77 14.02 -0.63 -4.92
CA GLY A 77 15.00 -1.62 -5.37
C GLY A 77 14.56 -2.38 -6.62
N VAL A 78 13.27 -2.73 -6.70
CA VAL A 78 12.69 -3.41 -7.87
C VAL A 78 12.51 -2.45 -9.04
N THR A 79 11.96 -1.27 -8.78
CA THR A 79 11.40 -0.41 -9.83
C THR A 79 12.30 0.75 -10.21
N GLY A 80 13.32 1.08 -9.43
CA GLY A 80 14.07 2.33 -9.52
C GLY A 80 13.25 3.58 -9.13
N VAL A 81 11.96 3.44 -8.83
CA VAL A 81 11.07 4.55 -8.50
C VAL A 81 11.10 4.80 -7.00
N GLU A 82 11.48 6.01 -6.60
CA GLU A 82 11.36 6.45 -5.22
C GLU A 82 9.91 6.89 -4.95
N LEU A 83 9.23 6.13 -4.09
CA LEU A 83 7.85 6.40 -3.72
C LEU A 83 7.72 7.67 -2.87
N SER A 84 8.74 8.00 -2.07
CA SER A 84 8.74 9.24 -1.28
C SER A 84 8.89 10.51 -2.10
N GLU A 85 9.37 10.40 -3.35
CA GLU A 85 9.57 11.54 -4.26
C GLU A 85 8.38 11.79 -5.19
N GLN A 86 7.33 10.96 -5.10
CA GLN A 86 6.16 11.08 -5.98
C GLN A 86 5.37 12.37 -5.70
N PRO A 87 5.10 13.24 -6.69
CA PRO A 87 4.39 14.48 -6.43
C PRO A 87 2.88 14.28 -6.26
N GLY A 88 2.22 15.31 -5.71
CA GLY A 88 0.76 15.41 -5.69
C GLY A 88 0.08 14.40 -4.76
N ILE A 89 -0.99 13.76 -5.26
CA ILE A 89 -1.85 12.89 -4.44
C ILE A 89 -1.13 11.64 -3.92
N VAL A 90 -0.17 11.11 -4.68
CA VAL A 90 0.57 9.89 -4.31
C VAL A 90 1.41 10.12 -3.05
N ALA A 91 2.22 11.19 -3.00
CA ALA A 91 2.97 11.54 -1.78
C ALA A 91 2.06 11.72 -0.56
N ARG A 92 0.94 12.44 -0.75
CA ARG A 92 -0.01 12.72 0.33
C ARG A 92 -0.60 11.43 0.89
N VAL A 93 -0.99 10.50 0.03
CA VAL A 93 -1.50 9.18 0.42
C VAL A 93 -0.42 8.37 1.16
N LEU A 94 0.79 8.30 0.60
CA LEU A 94 1.89 7.53 1.20
C LEU A 94 2.34 8.07 2.57
N SER A 95 2.29 9.39 2.77
CA SER A 95 2.60 10.03 4.05
C SER A 95 1.53 9.72 5.11
N ASN A 96 0.25 9.82 4.75
CA ASN A 96 -0.84 9.49 5.67
C ASN A 96 -0.90 7.99 6.00
N LEU A 97 -0.49 7.12 5.08
CA LEU A 97 -0.32 5.69 5.38
C LEU A 97 0.78 5.41 6.41
N ASP A 98 1.85 6.23 6.49
CA ASP A 98 2.86 6.12 7.55
C ASP A 98 2.29 6.52 8.93
N LEU A 99 1.39 7.51 8.96
CA LEU A 99 0.67 7.92 10.18
C LEU A 99 -0.26 6.80 10.66
N ILE A 100 -1.02 6.19 9.75
CA ILE A 100 -1.92 5.08 10.07
C ILE A 100 -1.15 3.83 10.50
N GLU A 101 0.03 3.56 9.93
CA GLU A 101 0.89 2.46 10.38
C GLU A 101 1.28 2.60 11.87
N SER A 102 1.47 3.84 12.32
CA SER A 102 1.74 4.12 13.73
C SER A 102 0.52 3.82 14.62
N LEU A 103 -0.70 4.12 14.15
CA LEU A 103 -1.94 3.71 14.80
C LEU A 103 -2.07 2.19 14.88
N ARG A 104 -1.79 1.46 13.79
CA ARG A 104 -1.80 -0.01 13.75
C ARG A 104 -0.88 -0.61 14.82
N GLN A 105 0.34 -0.07 14.96
CA GLN A 105 1.26 -0.52 16.02
C GLN A 105 0.71 -0.24 17.43
N ARG A 106 0.14 0.94 17.68
CA ARG A 106 -0.53 1.25 18.96
C ARG A 106 -1.63 0.24 19.29
N LEU A 107 -2.46 -0.09 18.31
CA LEU A 107 -3.57 -1.05 18.46
C LEU A 107 -3.06 -2.48 18.75
N ILE A 108 -2.03 -2.94 18.03
CA ILE A 108 -1.44 -4.28 18.23
C ILE A 108 -0.81 -4.41 19.63
N HIS A 109 -0.16 -3.36 20.11
CA HIS A 109 0.50 -3.35 21.42
C HIS A 109 -0.45 -3.04 22.59
N GLY A 110 -1.77 -3.07 22.36
CA GLY A 110 -2.75 -3.03 23.44
C GLY A 110 -2.93 -1.66 24.10
N TYR A 111 -2.58 -0.56 23.42
CA TYR A 111 -2.87 0.77 23.95
C TYR A 111 -4.38 0.98 24.06
N ARG A 112 -4.89 1.03 25.30
CA ARG A 112 -6.30 1.16 25.71
C ARG A 112 -7.01 2.46 25.26
N SER A 113 -6.37 3.32 24.47
CA SER A 113 -6.87 4.67 24.15
C SER A 113 -6.51 5.10 22.73
N ALA A 114 -6.81 4.27 21.74
CA ALA A 114 -6.88 4.77 20.37
C ALA A 114 -8.12 5.66 20.25
N ASN A 115 -7.95 6.91 19.83
CA ASN A 115 -9.05 7.84 19.65
C ASN A 115 -10.06 7.24 18.63
N PRO A 116 -11.33 7.02 18.98
CA PRO A 116 -12.34 6.50 18.06
C PRO A 116 -12.49 7.34 16.79
N GLU A 117 -12.35 8.66 16.89
CA GLU A 117 -12.39 9.58 15.73
C GLU A 117 -11.23 9.29 14.78
N LEU A 118 -10.03 9.03 15.32
CA LEU A 118 -8.86 8.68 14.52
C LEU A 118 -9.03 7.32 13.84
N ILE A 119 -9.64 6.34 14.52
CA ILE A 119 -9.95 5.03 13.92
C ILE A 119 -10.93 5.21 12.76
N GLN A 120 -12.02 5.95 12.98
CA GLN A 120 -13.01 6.20 11.94
C GLN A 120 -12.40 6.94 10.74
N ALA A 121 -11.66 8.03 10.97
CA ALA A 121 -11.00 8.77 9.90
C ALA A 121 -9.98 7.90 9.14
N SER A 122 -9.28 6.99 9.84
CA SER A 122 -8.38 6.02 9.21
C SER A 122 -9.14 5.01 8.34
N ASN A 123 -10.30 4.53 8.80
CA ASN A 123 -11.15 3.63 8.04
C ASN A 123 -11.69 4.29 6.77
N GLU A 124 -12.21 5.52 6.88
CA GLU A 124 -12.69 6.31 5.75
C GLU A 124 -11.59 6.57 4.72
N PHE A 125 -10.39 6.90 5.19
CA PHE A 125 -9.22 7.10 4.33
C PHE A 125 -8.80 5.83 3.60
N LEU A 126 -8.74 4.69 4.31
CA LEU A 126 -8.38 3.40 3.71
C LEU A 126 -9.43 2.95 2.68
N ASP A 127 -10.72 3.10 2.99
CA ASP A 127 -11.82 2.86 2.05
C ASP A 127 -11.67 3.71 0.79
N ALA A 128 -11.48 5.03 0.93
CA ALA A 128 -11.34 5.94 -0.19
C ALA A 128 -10.15 5.58 -1.08
N ILE A 129 -9.01 5.22 -0.50
CA ILE A 129 -7.82 4.81 -1.28
C ILE A 129 -8.04 3.49 -1.98
N LEU A 130 -8.58 2.48 -1.30
CA LEU A 130 -8.79 1.15 -1.89
C LEU A 130 -9.84 1.20 -3.00
N THR A 131 -10.89 1.99 -2.84
CA THR A 131 -11.93 2.21 -3.84
C THR A 131 -11.42 3.03 -5.03
N HIS A 132 -10.60 4.06 -4.79
CA HIS A 132 -10.08 4.96 -5.85
C HIS A 132 -8.61 4.69 -6.20
N HIS A 133 -8.13 3.48 -5.97
CA HIS A 133 -6.71 3.12 -6.07
C HIS A 133 -6.12 3.41 -7.45
N GLU A 134 -6.89 3.24 -8.53
CA GLU A 134 -6.44 3.54 -9.90
C GLU A 134 -6.12 5.03 -10.08
N LYS A 135 -6.93 5.93 -9.48
CA LYS A 135 -6.69 7.38 -9.55
C LYS A 135 -5.44 7.80 -8.78
N VAL A 136 -5.11 7.06 -7.72
CA VAL A 136 -3.93 7.31 -6.89
C VAL A 136 -2.70 6.69 -7.54
N PHE A 137 -2.66 5.36 -7.59
CA PHE A 137 -1.47 4.59 -7.98
C PHE A 137 -1.33 4.41 -9.50
N GLY A 138 -2.34 4.75 -10.29
CA GLY A 138 -2.23 4.88 -11.75
C GLY A 138 -1.27 5.98 -12.19
N LYS A 139 -0.97 6.92 -11.30
CA LYS A 139 0.02 7.97 -11.55
C LYS A 139 1.46 7.49 -11.36
N ILE A 140 1.68 6.31 -10.77
CA ILE A 140 3.01 5.74 -10.61
C ILE A 140 3.44 5.16 -11.96
N VAL A 141 4.48 5.78 -12.53
CA VAL A 141 5.08 5.38 -13.81
C VAL A 141 6.31 4.53 -13.55
N LEU A 142 6.33 3.31 -14.10
CA LEU A 142 7.47 2.41 -14.01
C LEU A 142 8.25 2.39 -15.33
N PRO A 143 9.58 2.64 -15.30
CA PRO A 143 10.41 2.47 -16.48
C PRO A 143 10.71 0.98 -16.70
N LEU A 144 10.51 0.50 -17.93
CA LEU A 144 10.89 -0.84 -18.37
C LEU A 144 12.30 -0.85 -18.95
N GLN A 145 12.88 -2.06 -19.12
CA GLN A 145 14.25 -2.24 -19.62
C GLN A 145 14.42 -1.78 -21.08
N ASP A 146 13.34 -1.79 -21.85
CA ASP A 146 13.28 -1.34 -23.24
C ASP A 146 12.99 0.17 -23.38
N GLY A 147 12.98 0.92 -22.26
CA GLY A 147 12.69 2.35 -22.24
C GLY A 147 11.21 2.70 -22.26
N THR A 148 10.30 1.72 -22.32
CA THR A 148 8.85 1.98 -22.23
C THR A 148 8.43 2.33 -20.80
N GLN A 149 7.27 2.98 -20.68
CA GLN A 149 6.71 3.42 -19.41
C GLN A 149 5.32 2.83 -19.22
N ILE A 150 5.04 2.34 -18.01
CA ILE A 150 3.73 1.76 -17.67
C ILE A 150 3.19 2.34 -16.37
N GLN A 151 1.88 2.52 -16.34
CA GLN A 151 1.16 2.97 -15.15
C GLN A 151 0.73 1.80 -14.29
N LEU A 152 0.98 1.88 -12.98
CA LEU A 152 0.76 0.78 -12.06
C LEU A 152 -0.70 0.62 -11.60
N GLY A 153 -1.59 1.55 -11.95
CA GLY A 153 -2.92 1.69 -11.35
C GLY A 153 -3.81 0.46 -11.42
N ASN A 154 -3.63 -0.39 -12.43
CA ASN A 154 -4.50 -1.55 -12.66
C ASN A 154 -4.01 -2.83 -11.96
N VAL A 155 -3.48 -2.70 -10.73
CA VAL A 155 -2.94 -3.83 -9.94
C VAL A 155 -4.00 -4.91 -9.71
N LEU A 156 -5.27 -4.52 -9.61
CA LEU A 156 -6.41 -5.43 -9.42
C LEU A 156 -6.95 -6.02 -10.72
N ALA A 157 -6.44 -5.66 -11.90
CA ALA A 157 -6.78 -6.37 -13.11
C ALA A 157 -6.36 -7.86 -13.02
N LYS A 158 -7.20 -8.72 -13.61
CA LYS A 158 -6.91 -10.17 -13.75
C LYS A 158 -5.62 -10.44 -14.54
N ARG A 159 -5.21 -9.50 -15.40
CA ARG A 159 -3.92 -9.54 -16.11
C ARG A 159 -3.20 -8.20 -15.95
N PRO A 160 -1.92 -8.17 -15.55
CA PRO A 160 -1.15 -6.94 -15.56
C PRO A 160 -1.12 -6.40 -17.00
N CYS A 161 -1.55 -5.14 -17.17
CA CYS A 161 -1.55 -4.46 -18.46
C CYS A 161 -0.11 -4.44 -19.02
N GLY A 162 0.09 -4.94 -20.25
CA GLY A 162 1.32 -4.73 -21.02
C GLY A 162 2.42 -5.80 -20.95
N GLY A 163 2.39 -6.76 -20.03
CA GLY A 163 3.55 -7.68 -19.82
C GLY A 163 3.81 -8.78 -20.87
N ARG A 164 3.24 -8.74 -22.08
CA ARG A 164 3.56 -9.72 -23.13
C ARG A 164 4.91 -9.36 -23.73
N GLY A 165 5.93 -10.20 -23.50
CA GLY A 165 7.25 -10.05 -24.11
C GLY A 165 8.38 -9.65 -23.16
N ILE A 166 8.09 -9.32 -21.89
CA ILE A 166 9.16 -9.00 -20.93
C ILE A 166 9.89 -10.30 -20.56
N PRO A 167 11.19 -10.45 -20.92
CA PRO A 167 11.95 -11.66 -20.67
C PRO A 167 11.98 -11.94 -19.17
N ILE A 168 11.75 -13.20 -18.80
CA ILE A 168 11.67 -13.57 -17.39
C ILE A 168 13.08 -13.78 -16.84
N GLN A 169 13.50 -12.96 -15.88
CA GLN A 169 14.76 -13.10 -15.14
C GLN A 169 14.49 -13.81 -13.81
N ASN A 170 15.13 -14.97 -13.61
CA ASN A 170 15.09 -15.71 -12.35
C ASN A 170 16.29 -15.29 -11.48
N ASN A 171 16.31 -14.06 -10.96
CA ASN A 171 17.49 -13.57 -10.24
C ASN A 171 17.16 -13.06 -8.83
N TYR A 172 16.86 -14.00 -7.93
CA TYR A 172 16.54 -13.76 -6.51
C TYR A 172 17.58 -12.89 -5.78
N GLU A 173 18.86 -12.99 -6.18
CA GLU A 173 19.97 -12.26 -5.57
C GLU A 173 19.90 -10.74 -5.77
N LEU A 174 19.18 -10.22 -6.79
CA LEU A 174 19.04 -8.77 -7.02
C LEU A 174 18.22 -8.07 -5.94
N LEU A 175 17.31 -8.80 -5.29
CA LEU A 175 16.54 -8.26 -4.18
C LEU A 175 17.42 -8.17 -2.94
N LYS A 176 18.19 -9.22 -2.62
CA LYS A 176 18.91 -9.44 -1.36
C LYS A 176 19.59 -8.20 -0.73
N PRO A 177 20.32 -7.33 -1.46
CA PRO A 177 20.96 -6.13 -0.89
C PRO A 177 19.98 -5.05 -0.45
N CYS A 178 18.80 -4.96 -1.07
CA CYS A 178 17.78 -3.97 -0.72
C CYS A 178 17.09 -4.26 0.63
N PHE A 179 17.36 -5.39 1.27
CA PHE A 179 16.64 -5.89 2.46
C PHE A 179 17.49 -5.94 3.74
N GLU A 180 18.73 -5.47 3.71
CA GLU A 180 19.54 -5.36 4.92
C GLU A 180 19.31 -3.98 5.56
N LEU A 181 18.86 -3.94 6.82
CA LEU A 181 19.14 -2.82 7.74
C LEU A 181 18.63 -3.11 9.16
N LYS A 182 19.39 -2.59 10.13
CA LYS A 182 19.05 -2.47 11.54
C LYS A 182 18.13 -1.27 11.77
N ASP A 183 17.18 -1.45 12.68
CA ASP A 183 16.17 -0.47 13.07
C ASP A 183 16.79 0.70 13.85
N THR A 184 16.61 1.90 13.33
CA THR A 184 16.59 3.13 14.15
C THR A 184 15.66 4.14 13.49
N ALA A 185 14.59 4.51 14.20
CA ALA A 185 13.93 5.80 14.05
C ALA A 185 13.13 6.08 15.33
N LYS A 186 13.50 7.15 16.04
CA LYS A 186 12.64 7.77 17.05
C LYS A 186 11.46 8.43 16.32
N ARG A 187 10.25 8.25 16.86
CA ARG A 187 9.02 8.85 16.32
C ARG A 187 8.55 9.96 17.26
N ASP A 188 8.69 11.20 16.82
CA ASP A 188 7.90 12.30 17.37
C ASP A 188 6.59 12.38 16.57
N GLY A 189 5.47 12.11 17.24
CA GLY A 189 4.16 12.01 16.62
C GLY A 189 3.39 13.32 16.67
N LEU A 190 2.71 13.67 15.57
CA LEU A 190 1.70 14.72 15.54
C LEU A 190 0.48 14.36 16.42
N PRO A 191 -0.26 15.34 16.95
CA PRO A 191 -1.49 15.08 17.71
C PRO A 191 -2.57 14.36 16.89
N ASP A 192 -3.34 13.45 17.51
CA ASP A 192 -4.40 12.67 16.84
C ASP A 192 -5.39 13.56 16.05
N ARG A 193 -5.77 14.73 16.58
CA ARG A 193 -6.66 15.70 15.88
C ARG A 193 -6.08 16.23 14.58
N SER A 194 -4.78 16.50 14.54
CA SER A 194 -4.11 16.98 13.34
C SER A 194 -4.11 15.89 12.26
N ILE A 195 -3.98 14.62 12.66
CA ILE A 195 -4.02 13.47 11.76
C ILE A 195 -5.43 13.29 11.19
N VAL A 196 -6.48 13.37 12.01
CA VAL A 196 -7.89 13.29 11.54
C VAL A 196 -8.12 14.27 10.39
N HIS A 197 -7.74 15.53 10.58
CA HIS A 197 -7.95 16.57 9.58
C HIS A 197 -7.18 16.35 8.27
N THR A 198 -5.98 15.76 8.32
CA THR A 198 -5.23 15.44 7.09
C THR A 198 -5.84 14.27 6.33
N LEU A 199 -6.41 13.29 7.03
CA LEU A 199 -7.12 12.16 6.44
C LEU A 199 -8.40 12.60 5.73
N GLU A 200 -9.24 13.39 6.40
CA GLU A 200 -10.50 13.92 5.86
C GLU A 200 -10.30 14.70 4.55
N LYS A 201 -9.29 15.57 4.49
CA LYS A 201 -8.96 16.35 3.29
C LYS A 201 -8.70 15.47 2.07
N ILE A 202 -8.03 14.32 2.25
CA ILE A 202 -7.74 13.40 1.15
C ILE A 202 -8.99 12.63 0.75
N VAL A 203 -9.79 12.18 1.73
CA VAL A 203 -11.07 11.51 1.46
C VAL A 203 -11.97 12.38 0.60
N VAL A 204 -12.15 13.65 0.99
CA VAL A 204 -12.94 14.62 0.22
C VAL A 204 -12.41 14.75 -1.20
N HIS A 205 -11.10 14.95 -1.38
CA HIS A 205 -10.47 15.07 -2.69
C HIS A 205 -10.67 13.83 -3.58
N LEU A 206 -10.55 12.62 -3.02
CA LEU A 206 -10.71 11.39 -3.80
C LEU A 206 -12.17 11.15 -4.23
N ARG A 207 -13.12 11.52 -3.36
CA ARG A 207 -14.56 11.36 -3.60
C ARG A 207 -15.16 12.44 -4.51
N SER A 208 -14.62 13.66 -4.50
CA SER A 208 -15.18 14.79 -5.25
C SER A 208 -14.96 14.73 -6.77
N GLY A 209 -14.14 13.81 -7.28
CA GLY A 209 -13.98 13.56 -8.72
C GLY A 209 -13.37 14.71 -9.54
N GLN A 210 -12.94 15.80 -8.89
CA GLN A 210 -12.28 16.96 -9.48
C GLN A 210 -10.75 16.86 -9.38
#